data_AF-A0A3S1JGQ0-F1
#
_entry.id   AF-A0A3S1JGQ0-F1
#
_cell.length_a   1.000
_cell.length_b   1.000
_cell.length_c   1.000
_cell.angle_alpha   90.00
_cell.angle_beta   90.00
_cell.angle_gamma   90.00
#
_symmetry.space_group_name_H-M   'P 1'
#
loop_
_entity.id
_entity.type
_entity.pdbx_description
1 polymer ?
#
loop_
_entity_poly.entity_id
_entity_poly.type
_entity_poly.pdbx_seq_one_letter_code
_entity_poly.pdbx_strand_id
1 'polypeptide(L)' 'MVKEIERKFLVSGNEWRDLVEADTRIRQFYLAATPDRPVRGRVSNGASAKL' A
#
# COMPACT_ATOMS: atom_id res chain seq x y z
N MET A 1 -5.24 23.42 -1.81
CA MET A 1 -4.73 22.04 -1.99
C MET A 1 -4.48 21.45 -0.61
N VAL A 2 -5.21 20.40 -0.23
CA VAL A 2 -5.08 19.77 1.09
C VAL A 2 -4.04 18.65 0.99
N LYS A 3 -3.16 18.56 1.99
CA LYS A 3 -2.19 17.45 2.08
C LYS A 3 -2.81 16.32 2.89
N GLU A 4 -2.69 15.10 2.39
CA GLU A 4 -3.02 13.91 3.14
C GLU A 4 -2.08 13.78 4.35
N ILE A 5 -2.63 13.34 5.49
CA ILE A 5 -1.87 13.01 6.70
C ILE A 5 -2.20 11.57 7.05
N GLU A 6 -1.19 10.70 7.04
CA GLU A 6 -1.33 9.27 7.31
C GLU A 6 -0.47 8.87 8.52
N ARG A 7 -0.96 7.91 9.32
CA ARG A 7 -0.20 7.24 10.39
C ARG A 7 -0.28 5.73 10.18
N LYS A 8 0.85 5.05 10.29
CA LYS A 8 0.96 3.60 10.12
C LYS A 8 1.39 2.95 11.42
N PHE A 9 0.83 1.76 11.68
CA PHE A 9 1.11 0.97 12.86
C PHE A 9 1.39 -0.47 12.44
N LEU A 10 2.34 -1.11 13.13
CA LEU A 10 2.46 -2.57 13.06
C LEU A 10 1.35 -3.17 13.92
N VAL A 11 0.61 -4.12 13.36
CA VAL A 11 -0.46 -4.84 14.06
C VAL A 11 -0.02 -6.27 14.33
N SER A 12 -0.43 -6.80 15.48
CA SER A 12 -0.24 -8.21 15.85
C SER A 12 -1.44 -9.04 15.44
N GLY A 13 -1.21 -10.26 14.97
CA GLY A 13 -2.28 -11.20 14.62
C GLY A 13 -3.01 -10.87 13.31
N ASN A 14 -4.12 -11.57 13.06
CA ASN A 14 -4.92 -11.48 11.84
C ASN A 14 -6.36 -11.01 12.08
N GLU A 15 -6.76 -10.82 13.33
CA GLU A 15 -8.11 -10.49 13.78
C GLU A 15 -8.61 -9.15 13.20
N TRP A 16 -7.68 -8.24 12.89
CA TRP A 16 -8.00 -6.98 12.21
C TRP A 16 -8.67 -7.19 10.84
N ARG A 17 -8.44 -8.35 10.19
CA ARG A 17 -9.02 -8.67 8.88
C ARG A 17 -10.53 -8.84 8.95
N ASP A 18 -11.07 -9.22 10.11
CA ASP A 18 -12.51 -9.40 10.28
C ASP A 18 -13.26 -8.05 10.41
N LEU A 19 -12.51 -6.95 10.61
CA LEU A 19 -13.03 -5.60 10.77
C LEU A 19 -12.94 -4.74 9.49
N VAL A 20 -12.44 -5.29 8.38
CA VAL A 20 -12.25 -4.53 7.14
C VAL A 20 -13.56 -4.39 6.38
N GLU A 21 -13.84 -3.19 5.85
CA GLU A 21 -15.00 -2.96 4.99
C GLU A 21 -14.73 -3.32 3.52
N ALA A 22 -13.47 -3.24 3.11
CA ALA A 22 -13.04 -3.55 1.74
C ALA A 22 -11.61 -4.10 1.73
N ASP A 23 -11.35 -5.02 0.80
CA ASP A 23 -10.02 -5.54 0.52
C ASP A 23 -9.54 -5.15 -0.88
N THR A 24 -8.22 -5.07 -1.05
CA THR A 24 -7.60 -4.92 -2.36
C THR A 24 -6.32 -5.72 -2.39
N ARG A 25 -6.22 -6.65 -3.33
CA ARG A 25 -4.99 -7.44 -3.51
C ARG A 25 -3.95 -6.59 -4.22
N ILE A 26 -2.90 -6.24 -3.49
CA ILE A 26 -1.80 -5.42 -4.01
C ILE A 26 -0.58 -6.30 -4.29
N ARG A 27 -0.10 -6.28 -5.55
CA ARG A 27 1.27 -6.70 -5.89
C ARG A 27 2.09 -5.44 -6.11
N GLN A 28 3.27 -5.35 -5.50
CA GLN A 28 4.11 -4.16 -5.57
C GLN A 28 5.58 -4.52 -5.67
N PHE A 29 6.35 -3.66 -6.32
CA PHE A 29 7.79 -3.80 -6.49
C PHE A 29 8.44 -2.42 -6.62
N TYR A 30 9.73 -2.34 -6.28
CA TYR A 30 10.51 -1.11 -6.41
C TYR A 30 11.22 -1.08 -7.77
N LEU A 31 11.10 0.04 -8.46
CA LEU A 31 11.93 0.37 -9.62
C LEU A 31 13.23 1.05 -9.17
N ALA A 32 13.13 1.86 -8.11
CA ALA A 32 14.26 2.43 -7.40
C ALA A 32 13.96 2.38 -5.89
N ALA A 33 14.95 1.99 -5.09
CA ALA A 33 14.80 1.83 -3.64
C ALA A 33 15.70 2.79 -2.85
N THR A 34 16.10 3.93 -3.45
CA THR A 34 16.92 4.90 -2.73
C THR A 34 16.10 5.53 -1.60
N PRO A 35 16.67 5.72 -0.39
CA PRO A 35 15.90 6.14 0.79
C PRO A 35 15.17 7.48 0.63
N ASP A 36 15.72 8.36 -0.20
CA ASP A 36 15.22 9.71 -0.46
C ASP A 36 14.12 9.73 -1.53
N ARG A 37 14.14 8.79 -2.47
CA ARG A 37 13.26 8.75 -3.65
C ARG A 37 12.93 7.32 -4.07
N PRO A 38 12.24 6.56 -3.21
CA PRO A 38 11.78 5.24 -3.61
C PRO A 38 10.70 5.38 -4.68
N VAL A 39 10.90 4.71 -5.82
CA VAL A 39 9.89 4.59 -6.87
C VAL A 39 9.29 3.19 -6.79
N ARG A 40 7.99 3.11 -6.53
CA ARG A 40 7.27 1.85 -6.33
C ARG A 40 6.12 1.71 -7.30
N GLY A 41 6.17 0.70 -8.15
CA GLY A 41 5.03 0.30 -8.97
C GLY A 41 4.03 -0.51 -8.15
N ARG A 42 2.74 -0.26 -8.35
CA ARG A 42 1.65 -1.01 -7.71
C ARG A 42 0.67 -1.54 -8.74
N VAL A 43 0.37 -2.84 -8.65
CA VAL A 43 -0.70 -3.51 -9.39
C VAL A 43 -1.81 -3.91 -8.42
N SER A 44 -3.01 -3.37 -8.64
CA SER A 44 -4.21 -3.65 -7.86
C SER A 44 -5.05 -4.72 -8.54
N ASN A 45 -5.47 -5.72 -7.77
CA ASN A 45 -6.32 -6.84 -8.18
C ASN A 45 -5.85 -7.56 -9.46
N GLY A 46 -4.56 -7.49 -9.76
CA GLY A 46 -3.96 -8.07 -10.98
C GLY A 46 -4.39 -7.42 -12.30
N ALA A 47 -5.18 -6.35 -12.26
CA ALA A 47 -5.85 -5.80 -13.46
C ALA A 47 -5.41 -4.37 -13.80
N SER A 48 -5.02 -3.56 -12.80
CA SER A 48 -4.68 -2.16 -13.01
C SER A 48 -3.37 -1.79 -12.33
N ALA A 49 -2.50 -1.05 -13.03
CA ALA A 49 -1.25 -0.54 -12.50
C ALA A 49 -1.24 0.99 -12.45
N LYS A 50 -0.66 1.55 -11.37
CA LYS A 50 -0.38 2.99 -11.22
C LYS A 50 1.03 3.18 -10.63
N LEU A 51 1.66 4.31 -10.97
CA LEU A 51 2.93 4.76 -10.40
C LEU A 51 2.67 5.61 -9.14
#